data_AF-A0AAD7MDU5-F1
#
_entry.id   AF-A0AAD7MDU5-F1
#
_cell.length_a   1.000
_cell.length_b   1.000
_cell.length_c   1.000
_cell.angle_alpha   90.00
_cell.angle_beta   90.00
_cell.angle_gamma   90.00
#
_symmetry.space_group_name_H-M   'P 1'
#
loop_
_entity.id
_entity.type
_entity.pdbx_description
1 polymer ?
#
loop_
_entity_poly.entity_id
_entity_poly.type
_entity_poly.pdbx_seq_one_letter_code
_entity_poly.pdbx_strand_id
1 'polypeptide(L)'
;STASSNLAACATIPLGVFSGSRQSTGVPPYYMMAFPVSGTPMTSLIGTDPSALEWTVAFPVGTLLLLGVVDSLGTSGGIATGVYTVVGILTGGSTTQCIPSDSRPAFTITANLTSGSTLSTCDGWQLSIQGGTRPYKVTLAPSNSADVVNVTLGKQRTRFSLV
;
A
#
# COMPACT_ATOMS: atom_id res chain seq x y z
N SER A 1 -13.18 -1.11 19.72
CA SER A 1 -12.08 -0.13 19.78
C SER A 1 -12.09 0.64 18.48
N THR A 2 -12.21 1.97 18.52
CA THR A 2 -12.10 2.82 17.33
C THR A 2 -10.63 2.95 16.98
N ALA A 3 -10.17 2.25 15.95
CA ALA A 3 -8.83 2.44 15.42
C ALA A 3 -8.71 3.89 14.92
N SER A 4 -7.73 4.63 15.43
CA SER A 4 -7.39 5.96 14.92
C SER A 4 -6.98 5.82 13.45
N SER A 5 -7.52 6.66 12.57
CA SER A 5 -7.08 6.77 11.17
C SER A 5 -5.76 7.53 11.04
N ASN A 6 -5.16 7.98 12.14
CA ASN A 6 -3.88 8.69 12.15
C ASN A 6 -2.73 7.77 12.57
N LEU A 7 -1.65 7.77 11.78
CA LEU A 7 -0.42 7.03 12.01
C LEU A 7 0.72 8.01 12.26
N ALA A 8 1.41 7.91 13.40
CA ALA A 8 2.52 8.81 13.66
C ALA A 8 3.74 8.43 12.81
N ALA A 9 4.33 9.41 12.10
CA ALA A 9 5.53 9.22 11.30
C ALA A 9 6.68 8.67 12.16
N CYS A 10 7.37 7.64 11.64
CA CYS A 10 8.44 6.91 12.31
C CYS A 10 8.08 6.22 13.64
N ALA A 11 6.80 6.15 13.99
CA ALA A 11 6.38 5.28 15.08
C ALA A 11 6.41 3.81 14.64
N THR A 12 6.74 2.94 15.59
CA THR A 12 6.55 1.49 15.45
C THR A 12 5.18 1.12 16.00
N ILE A 13 4.40 0.42 15.17
CA ILE A 13 3.04 -0.01 15.48
C ILE A 13 3.04 -1.52 15.63
N PRO A 14 2.60 -2.06 16.78
CA PRO A 14 2.40 -3.49 16.93
C PRO A 14 1.19 -3.94 16.10
N LEU A 15 1.34 -5.06 15.40
CA LEU A 15 0.33 -5.65 14.54
C LEU A 15 0.03 -7.08 14.98
N GLY A 16 -1.23 -7.49 14.81
CA GLY A 16 -1.65 -8.88 14.96
C GLY A 16 -2.37 -9.34 13.71
N VAL A 17 -2.08 -10.57 13.27
CA VAL A 17 -2.81 -11.21 12.16
C VAL A 17 -3.75 -12.25 12.75
N PHE A 18 -5.03 -12.16 12.38
CA PHE A 18 -6.07 -13.06 12.90
C PHE A 18 -6.75 -13.78 11.73
N SER A 19 -7.03 -15.07 11.88
CA SER A 19 -7.81 -15.85 10.91
C SER A 19 -9.30 -15.70 11.19
N GLY A 20 -10.10 -15.22 10.22
CA GLY A 20 -11.56 -15.06 10.37
C GLY A 20 -12.35 -16.37 10.44
N SER A 21 -11.74 -17.48 10.01
CA SER A 21 -12.21 -18.86 10.17
C SER A 21 -10.98 -19.71 10.49
N ARG A 22 -11.11 -20.88 11.14
CA ARG A 22 -10.01 -21.66 11.75
C ARG A 22 -8.95 -22.26 10.78
N GLN A 23 -8.53 -21.54 9.75
CA GLN A 23 -7.47 -21.94 8.83
C GLN A 23 -6.45 -20.82 8.71
N SER A 24 -5.26 -21.10 9.24
CA SER A 24 -3.95 -20.45 9.03
C SER A 24 -3.91 -18.92 8.97
N THR A 25 -3.09 -18.31 9.83
CA THR A 25 -2.72 -16.88 9.75
C THR A 25 -1.76 -16.58 8.59
N GLY A 26 -1.70 -17.40 7.54
CA GLY A 26 -0.72 -17.32 6.45
C GLY A 26 0.63 -17.97 6.77
N VAL A 27 1.56 -17.90 5.81
CA VAL A 27 2.91 -18.48 5.90
C VAL A 27 3.97 -17.39 6.11
N PRO A 28 4.65 -17.31 7.26
CA PRO A 28 5.68 -16.31 7.50
C PRO A 28 6.87 -16.43 6.53
N PRO A 29 7.69 -15.37 6.35
CA PRO A 29 7.56 -14.01 6.92
C PRO A 29 6.35 -13.22 6.40
N TYR A 30 5.94 -12.25 7.20
CA TYR A 30 4.86 -11.32 6.89
C TYR A 30 5.43 -9.97 6.48
N TYR A 31 4.76 -9.32 5.53
CA TYR A 31 5.12 -8.03 5.01
C TYR A 31 3.93 -7.08 5.02
N MET A 32 4.18 -5.83 5.40
CA MET A 32 3.26 -4.73 5.16
C MET A 32 3.46 -4.22 3.74
N MET A 33 2.37 -4.11 2.98
CA MET A 33 2.30 -3.33 1.75
C MET A 33 1.55 -2.03 2.04
N ALA A 34 2.26 -0.91 1.97
CA ALA A 34 1.70 0.41 2.15
C ALA A 34 1.59 1.11 0.78
N PHE A 35 0.37 1.55 0.44
CA PHE A 35 0.02 2.19 -0.82
C PHE A 35 -0.26 3.67 -0.59
N PRO A 36 0.74 4.56 -0.78
CA PRO A 36 0.51 5.99 -0.73
C PRO A 36 -0.36 6.44 -1.90
N VAL A 37 -1.36 7.28 -1.61
CA VAL A 37 -2.16 7.93 -2.65
C VAL A 37 -1.22 8.75 -3.54
N SER A 38 -1.24 8.47 -4.84
CA SER A 38 -0.36 9.09 -5.84
C SER A 38 1.15 8.86 -5.62
N GLY A 39 1.53 7.80 -4.89
CA GLY A 39 2.93 7.46 -4.67
C GLY A 39 3.31 6.04 -5.12
N THR A 40 4.50 5.60 -4.73
CA THR A 40 4.98 4.24 -5.00
C THR A 40 4.65 3.32 -3.83
N PRO A 41 4.01 2.16 -4.05
CA PRO A 41 3.82 1.17 -3.00
C PRO A 41 5.16 0.77 -2.37
N MET A 42 5.18 0.63 -1.06
CA MET A 42 6.34 0.14 -0.31
C MET A 42 6.00 -1.15 0.39
N THR A 43 6.88 -2.14 0.26
CA THR A 43 6.80 -3.39 0.99
C THR A 43 7.88 -3.41 2.07
N SER A 44 7.49 -3.68 3.31
CA SER A 44 8.40 -3.77 4.46
C SER A 44 8.13 -5.05 5.24
N LEU A 45 9.19 -5.75 5.64
CA LEU A 45 9.10 -6.89 6.56
C LEU A 45 8.49 -6.41 7.88
N ILE A 46 7.53 -7.16 8.42
CA ILE A 46 6.91 -6.88 9.73
C ILE A 46 7.13 -7.98 10.76
N GLY A 47 7.69 -9.12 10.35
CA GLY A 47 8.11 -10.19 11.25
C GLY A 47 7.75 -11.59 10.75
N THR A 48 8.00 -12.58 11.60
CA THR A 48 7.72 -14.00 11.34
C THR A 48 6.74 -14.62 12.33
N ASP A 49 6.50 -13.98 13.47
CA ASP A 49 5.53 -14.41 14.47
C ASP A 49 4.22 -13.63 14.28
N PRO A 50 3.11 -14.28 13.89
CA PRO A 50 1.83 -13.60 13.63
C PRO A 50 1.23 -12.89 14.85
N SER A 51 1.72 -13.19 16.06
CA SER A 51 1.27 -12.57 17.32
C SER A 51 2.17 -11.43 17.81
N ALA A 52 3.34 -11.24 17.18
CA ALA A 52 4.34 -10.26 17.57
C ALA A 52 4.95 -9.58 16.33
N LEU A 53 4.08 -9.03 15.48
CA LEU A 53 4.50 -8.26 14.31
C LEU A 53 4.65 -6.78 14.66
N GLU A 54 5.59 -6.13 14.00
CA GLU A 54 5.86 -4.70 14.19
C GLU A 54 6.06 -4.01 12.84
N TRP A 55 5.48 -2.83 12.69
CA TRP A 55 5.65 -2.03 11.48
C TRP A 55 6.03 -0.59 11.81
N THR A 56 7.09 -0.10 11.18
CA THR A 56 7.51 1.30 11.29
C THR A 56 6.89 2.13 10.17
N VAL A 57 6.22 3.23 10.53
CA VAL A 57 5.57 4.16 9.58
C VAL A 57 6.63 5.03 8.89
N ALA A 58 7.29 4.46 7.87
CA ALA A 58 8.38 5.10 7.14
C ALA A 58 7.91 6.04 6.01
N PHE A 59 6.98 6.95 6.32
CA PHE A 59 6.37 7.86 5.36
C PHE A 59 6.35 9.31 5.86
N PRO A 60 6.39 10.32 4.97
CA PRO A 60 6.25 11.72 5.34
C PRO A 60 4.88 12.04 5.94
N VAL A 61 4.85 13.02 6.85
CA VAL A 61 3.61 13.61 7.36
C VAL A 61 2.74 14.15 6.21
N GLY A 62 1.43 13.93 6.29
CA GLY A 62 0.45 14.27 5.26
C GLY A 62 0.22 13.17 4.22
N THR A 63 1.02 12.09 4.23
CA THR A 63 0.80 10.96 3.33
C THR A 63 -0.50 10.23 3.69
N LEU A 64 -1.32 9.95 2.67
CA LEU A 64 -2.50 9.10 2.78
C LEU A 64 -2.12 7.67 2.37
N LEU A 65 -2.40 6.69 3.21
CA LEU A 65 -1.99 5.30 3.05
C LEU A 65 -3.19 4.35 3.05
N LEU A 66 -3.25 3.46 2.06
CA LEU A 66 -3.96 2.19 2.18
C LEU A 66 -2.94 1.12 2.62
N LEU A 67 -3.34 0.23 3.52
CA LEU A 67 -2.45 -0.76 4.13
C LEU A 67 -2.96 -2.17 3.87
N GLY A 68 -2.07 -3.10 3.52
CA GLY A 68 -2.39 -4.51 3.40
C GLY A 68 -1.26 -5.37 3.94
N VAL A 69 -1.60 -6.54 4.46
CA VAL A 69 -0.62 -7.52 4.93
C VAL A 69 -0.60 -8.71 3.97
N VAL A 70 0.60 -9.10 3.56
CA VAL A 70 0.85 -10.30 2.77
C VAL A 70 1.83 -11.22 3.48
N ASP A 71 1.66 -12.51 3.23
CA ASP A 71 2.58 -13.53 3.69
C ASP A 71 3.70 -13.80 2.67
N SER A 72 4.59 -14.73 2.97
CA SER A 72 5.76 -15.05 2.14
C SER A 72 5.42 -15.66 0.78
N LEU A 73 4.23 -16.24 0.65
CA LEU A 73 3.72 -16.79 -0.60
C LEU A 73 3.00 -15.72 -1.44
N GLY A 74 2.91 -14.48 -0.94
CA GLY A 74 2.17 -13.39 -1.56
C GLY A 74 0.66 -13.49 -1.34
N THR A 75 0.22 -14.32 -0.38
CA THR A 75 -1.18 -14.44 -0.01
C THR A 75 -1.56 -13.22 0.81
N SER A 76 -2.57 -12.48 0.34
CA SER A 76 -3.08 -11.30 1.04
C SER A 76 -4.19 -11.66 2.01
N GLY A 77 -4.16 -11.05 3.20
CA GLY A 77 -5.29 -11.06 4.13
C GLY A 77 -6.36 -10.01 3.78
N GLY A 78 -6.15 -9.25 2.70
CA GLY A 78 -6.95 -8.10 2.30
C GLY A 78 -6.23 -6.76 2.52
N ILE A 79 -6.84 -5.68 2.04
CA ILE A 79 -6.43 -4.30 2.33
C ILE A 79 -7.39 -3.70 3.35
N ALA A 80 -6.88 -2.84 4.22
CA ALA A 80 -7.67 -2.06 5.16
C ALA A 80 -8.71 -1.23 4.39
N THR A 81 -9.96 -1.31 4.83
CA THR A 81 -11.10 -0.60 4.21
C THR A 81 -11.10 0.91 4.45
N GLY A 82 -10.10 1.43 5.17
CA GLY A 82 -9.94 2.85 5.47
C GLY A 82 -8.59 3.39 4.98
N VAL A 83 -8.58 4.67 4.65
CA VAL A 83 -7.35 5.42 4.37
C VAL A 83 -6.80 5.97 5.69
N TYR A 84 -5.51 5.76 5.92
CA TYR A 84 -4.79 6.29 7.07
C TYR A 84 -4.02 7.56 6.70
N THR A 85 -3.98 8.53 7.60
CA THR A 85 -3.20 9.76 7.43
C THR A 85 -1.95 9.69 8.29
N VAL A 86 -0.79 9.96 7.71
CA VAL A 86 0.45 10.08 8.47
C VAL A 86 0.51 11.44 9.14
N VAL A 87 0.68 11.48 10.46
CA VAL A 87 0.74 12.69 11.30
C VAL A 87 2.08 12.79 12.01
N GLY A 88 2.44 13.97 12.51
CA GLY A 88 3.63 14.13 13.36
C GLY A 88 3.46 13.46 14.73
N ILE A 89 4.58 13.14 15.40
CA ILE A 89 4.54 12.63 16.78
C ILE A 89 4.15 13.77 17.73
N LEU A 90 3.17 13.51 18.60
CA LEU A 90 2.57 14.49 19.52
C LEU A 90 3.53 15.00 20.61
N THR A 91 4.63 14.29 20.90
CA THR A 91 5.60 14.62 21.96
C THR A 91 6.81 15.43 21.48
N GLY A 92 6.70 16.13 20.34
CA GLY A 92 7.65 17.22 19.99
C GLY A 92 8.65 16.92 18.89
N GLY A 93 8.30 16.09 17.90
CA GLY A 93 9.11 15.99 16.68
C GLY A 93 8.52 15.10 15.60
N SER A 94 8.34 15.63 14.39
CA SER A 94 8.25 14.79 13.19
C SER A 94 9.67 14.30 12.88
N THR A 95 10.02 13.09 13.29
CA THR A 95 11.30 12.52 12.85
C THR A 95 11.15 12.05 11.42
N THR A 96 12.10 12.41 10.56
CA THR A 96 12.20 11.92 9.18
C THR A 96 13.28 10.84 9.04
N GLN A 97 13.91 10.46 10.16
CA GLN A 97 15.08 9.57 10.19
C GLN A 97 14.79 8.16 9.68
N CYS A 98 13.56 7.67 9.85
CA CYS A 98 13.15 6.36 9.33
C CYS A 98 12.69 6.41 7.87
N ILE A 99 12.49 7.61 7.30
CA ILE A 99 11.96 7.77 5.95
C ILE A 99 13.12 7.50 4.99
N PRO A 100 13.05 6.44 4.17
CA PRO A 100 14.12 6.14 3.24
C PRO A 100 14.26 7.25 2.21
N SER A 101 15.50 7.62 1.89
CA SER A 101 15.79 8.49 0.75
C SER A 101 15.31 7.81 -0.54
N ASP A 102 14.48 8.49 -1.33
CA ASP A 102 13.97 7.90 -2.56
C ASP A 102 15.08 7.82 -3.62
N SER A 103 15.67 6.64 -3.74
CA SER A 103 16.67 6.31 -4.77
C SER A 103 16.05 5.61 -5.98
N ARG A 104 14.72 5.43 -5.99
CA ARG A 104 14.04 4.74 -7.09
C ARG A 104 13.97 5.68 -8.29
N PRO A 105 14.07 5.13 -9.51
CA PRO A 105 13.92 5.94 -10.71
C PRO A 105 12.53 6.57 -10.74
N ALA A 106 12.49 7.89 -10.95
CA ALA A 106 11.25 8.64 -11.03
C ALA A 106 10.34 8.03 -12.11
N PHE A 107 9.05 7.93 -11.77
CA PHE A 107 8.02 7.58 -12.73
C PHE A 107 6.77 8.43 -12.49
N THR A 108 5.92 8.47 -13.49
CA THR A 108 4.64 9.17 -13.43
C THR A 108 3.56 8.25 -13.96
N ILE A 109 2.43 8.21 -13.24
CA ILE A 109 1.23 7.52 -13.67
C ILE A 109 0.20 8.59 -14.00
N THR A 110 -0.35 8.55 -15.21
CA THR A 110 -1.48 9.39 -15.61
C THR A 110 -2.66 8.51 -15.95
N ALA A 111 -3.83 8.88 -15.43
CA ALA A 111 -5.11 8.27 -15.80
C ALA A 111 -5.76 9.11 -16.91
N ASN A 112 -6.52 8.47 -17.79
CA ASN A 112 -7.39 9.15 -18.76
C ASN A 112 -8.70 9.66 -18.14
N LEU A 113 -8.69 9.99 -16.85
CA LEU A 113 -9.83 10.51 -16.09
C LEU A 113 -9.50 11.87 -15.54
N THR A 114 -10.48 12.78 -15.55
CA THR A 114 -10.39 14.04 -14.83
C THR A 114 -10.39 13.80 -13.33
N SER A 115 -9.61 14.60 -12.58
CA SER A 115 -9.56 14.53 -11.13
C SER A 115 -10.97 14.69 -10.54
N GLY A 116 -11.40 13.72 -9.71
CA GLY A 116 -12.73 13.70 -9.10
C GLY A 116 -13.82 12.96 -9.90
N SER A 117 -13.50 12.40 -11.06
CA SER A 117 -14.42 11.52 -11.79
C SER A 117 -14.55 10.17 -11.09
N THR A 118 -15.79 9.69 -10.96
CA THR A 118 -16.10 8.32 -10.51
C THR A 118 -16.10 7.38 -11.71
N LEU A 119 -15.47 6.21 -11.57
CA LEU A 119 -15.62 5.11 -12.52
C LEU A 119 -16.86 4.29 -12.16
N SER A 120 -17.73 4.07 -13.13
CA SER A 120 -18.79 3.08 -13.04
C SER A 120 -18.26 1.70 -13.41
N THR A 121 -19.03 0.66 -13.08
CA THR A 121 -18.78 -0.68 -13.57
C THR A 121 -18.77 -0.67 -15.11
N CYS A 122 -17.78 -1.31 -15.74
CA CYS A 122 -17.57 -1.37 -17.20
C CYS A 122 -17.09 -0.07 -17.87
N ASP A 123 -16.76 0.97 -17.11
CA ASP A 123 -16.09 2.14 -17.69
C ASP A 123 -14.64 1.81 -18.04
N GLY A 124 -14.25 2.15 -19.27
CA GLY A 124 -12.89 1.97 -19.74
C GLY A 124 -11.92 2.90 -19.01
N TRP A 125 -10.99 2.33 -18.25
CA TRP A 125 -9.97 3.09 -17.53
C TRP A 125 -8.58 2.79 -18.07
N GLN A 126 -7.83 3.83 -18.41
CA GLN A 126 -6.46 3.72 -18.92
C GLN A 126 -5.48 4.41 -18.00
N LEU A 127 -4.45 3.65 -17.63
CA LEU A 127 -3.27 4.14 -16.93
C LEU A 127 -2.08 4.18 -17.91
N SER A 128 -1.43 5.32 -17.99
CA SER A 128 -0.16 5.50 -18.71
C SER A 128 0.97 5.70 -17.71
N ILE A 129 2.01 4.87 -17.83
CA ILE A 129 3.20 4.90 -16.97
C ILE A 129 4.39 5.41 -17.78
N GLN A 130 5.05 6.45 -17.29
CA GLN A 130 6.28 7.00 -17.87
C GLN A 130 7.41 6.96 -16.83
N GLY A 131 8.65 6.71 -17.25
CA GLY A 131 9.80 6.57 -16.34
C GLY A 131 9.85 5.21 -15.63
N GLY A 132 10.57 5.12 -14.52
CA GLY A 132 10.75 3.89 -13.75
C GLY A 132 11.53 2.80 -14.49
N THR A 133 11.45 1.56 -14.00
CA THR A 133 12.09 0.38 -14.63
C THR A 133 11.02 -0.66 -15.00
N ARG A 134 11.05 -1.15 -16.25
CA ARG A 134 10.14 -2.19 -16.75
C ARG A 134 10.63 -3.59 -16.38
N PRO A 135 9.73 -4.60 -16.30
CA PRO A 135 8.28 -4.55 -16.45
C PRO A 135 7.56 -3.98 -15.22
N TYR A 136 6.48 -3.24 -15.43
CA TYR A 136 5.70 -2.66 -14.33
C TYR A 136 4.76 -3.68 -13.72
N LYS A 137 4.65 -3.67 -12.39
CA LYS A 137 3.59 -4.34 -11.63
C LYS A 137 2.61 -3.28 -11.15
N VAL A 138 1.35 -3.41 -11.55
CA VAL A 138 0.26 -2.51 -11.18
C VAL A 138 -0.62 -3.24 -10.17
N THR A 139 -0.83 -2.61 -9.02
CA THR A 139 -1.76 -3.10 -8.00
C THR A 139 -2.93 -2.13 -7.91
N LEU A 140 -4.14 -2.63 -8.10
CA LEU A 140 -5.38 -1.87 -7.98
C LEU A 140 -6.05 -2.26 -6.66
N ALA A 141 -6.23 -1.28 -5.79
CA ALA A 141 -6.80 -1.43 -4.46
C ALA A 141 -8.01 -0.47 -4.33
N PRO A 142 -9.26 -0.97 -4.41
CA PRO A 142 -10.44 -0.14 -4.22
C PRO A 142 -10.53 0.28 -2.75
N SER A 143 -10.87 1.53 -2.47
CA SER A 143 -10.97 2.04 -1.09
C SER A 143 -12.15 1.47 -0.29
N ASN A 144 -13.06 0.74 -0.93
CA ASN A 144 -14.27 0.16 -0.33
C ASN A 144 -14.37 -1.37 -0.49
N SER A 145 -13.30 -2.04 -0.93
CA SER A 145 -13.24 -3.49 -1.01
C SER A 145 -11.91 -4.00 -0.46
N ALA A 146 -11.94 -5.21 0.12
CA ALA A 146 -10.73 -5.91 0.52
C ALA A 146 -10.00 -6.57 -0.67
N ASP A 147 -10.62 -6.58 -1.85
CA ASP A 147 -10.09 -7.19 -3.06
C ASP A 147 -8.92 -6.38 -3.64
N VAL A 148 -7.90 -7.09 -4.09
CA VAL A 148 -6.70 -6.49 -4.70
C VAL A 148 -6.43 -7.15 -6.03
N VAL A 149 -6.27 -6.36 -7.08
CA VAL A 149 -5.93 -6.87 -8.41
C VAL A 149 -4.49 -6.53 -8.74
N ASN A 150 -3.68 -7.56 -9.01
CA ASN A 150 -2.28 -7.43 -9.40
C ASN A 150 -2.11 -7.77 -10.88
N VAL A 151 -1.51 -6.86 -11.65
CA VAL A 151 -1.26 -7.04 -13.08
C VAL A 151 0.20 -6.73 -13.40
N THR A 152 0.87 -7.65 -14.10
CA THR A 152 2.20 -7.38 -14.65
C THR A 152 2.08 -6.98 -16.11
N LEU A 153 2.55 -5.78 -16.43
CA LEU A 153 2.60 -5.30 -17.82
C LEU A 153 3.73 -6.02 -18.57
N GLY A 154 3.48 -6.34 -19.83
CA GLY A 154 4.50 -6.92 -20.71
C GLY A 154 5.74 -6.03 -20.81
N LYS A 155 6.91 -6.61 -21.10
CA LYS A 155 8.24 -5.95 -21.05
C LYS A 155 8.33 -4.58 -21.73
N GLN A 156 7.51 -4.33 -22.75
CA GLN A 156 7.50 -3.08 -23.52
C GLN A 156 6.23 -2.23 -23.34
N ARG A 157 5.27 -2.68 -22.52
CA ARG A 157 4.01 -1.97 -22.33
C ARG A 157 4.14 -0.88 -21.27
N THR A 158 3.66 0.31 -21.62
CA THR A 158 3.53 1.48 -20.74
C THR A 158 2.08 1.83 -20.44
N ARG A 159 1.13 1.10 -21.03
CA ARG A 159 -0.30 1.35 -20.90
C ARG A 159 -0.97 0.13 -20.31
N PHE A 160 -1.73 0.35 -19.24
CA PHE A 160 -2.68 -0.60 -18.67
C PHE A 160 -4.09 -0.12 -18.99
N SER A 161 -4.97 -1.04 -19.37
CA SER A 161 -6.36 -0.75 -19.69
C SER A 161 -7.26 -1.75 -18.96
N LEU A 162 -8.20 -1.23 -18.18
CA LEU A 162 -9.35 -1.95 -17.66
C LEU A 162 -10.53 -1.67 -18.61
N VAL A 163 -11.26 -2.72 -18.99
CA VAL A 163 -12.47 -2.65 -19.82
C VAL A 163 -13.61 -3.33 -19.07
#